data_AF-S6VAN6-F1
#
_entry.id   AF-S6VAN6-F1
#
_cell.length_a   1.000
_cell.length_b   1.000
_cell.length_c   1.000
_cell.angle_alpha   90.00
_cell.angle_beta   90.00
_cell.angle_gamma   90.00
#
_symmetry.space_group_name_H-M   'P 1'
#
loop_
_entity.id
_entity.type
_entity.pdbx_description
1 polymer ?
#
loop_
_entity_poly.entity_id
_entity_poly.type
_entity_poly.pdbx_seq_one_letter_code
_entity_poly.pdbx_strand_id
1 'polypeptide(L)'
;MNRNAEYSAVNDTVKGAFFPRVWKLITPYWRSEEKTVAWLLLVSVIALTLFSVQVSVLFNSWYRDFYNALQNKDLAAFTHLILYFSGIAAIAILAAVYRLYLTQLLTIRWRRWLTEQHFTRWLEHKNYYHLEQGGYTDNPDQRLSEDLNEFTTSTLSLGLGLMSSVVSLVSFSVILWGVSGSIELFGVTIPGYMFWAAMLYAIAGSLLTHWIGKRLIPLNNQQERYEADLRFALVRVRENAESIALSEGERNENQRLSWRFSMIWNNFRASMKVQKRLTFFTSGYSQIALIFPFIVAAPRYFAGKIELGDLMQINSAFGNVQENFSWFISAYSTLASWRATCDRLLSFRQALTDHEAQQPAIERVHADDALDLRNLGL
;
A
#
# COMPACT_ATOMS: atom_id res chain seq x y z
N MET A 1 4.25 -21.91 -16.62
CA MET A 1 4.63 -22.01 -15.20
C MET A 1 6.14 -22.15 -15.17
N ASN A 2 6.85 -21.05 -14.87
CA ASN A 2 8.31 -20.91 -14.63
C ASN A 2 8.70 -19.44 -14.34
N ARG A 3 7.80 -18.48 -14.61
CA ARG A 3 7.99 -17.03 -14.35
C ARG A 3 8.25 -16.61 -12.89
N ASN A 4 8.14 -17.49 -11.90
CA ASN A 4 8.38 -17.12 -10.49
C ASN A 4 9.67 -17.69 -9.90
N ALA A 5 10.27 -18.71 -10.52
CA ALA A 5 11.48 -19.36 -9.99
C ALA A 5 12.78 -18.73 -10.51
N GLU A 6 12.79 -18.23 -11.76
CA GLU A 6 13.95 -17.52 -12.31
C GLU A 6 14.10 -16.10 -11.73
N TYR A 7 13.00 -15.46 -11.33
CA TYR A 7 13.03 -14.12 -10.73
C TYR A 7 13.59 -14.09 -9.31
N SER A 8 13.49 -15.18 -8.54
CA SER A 8 14.15 -15.25 -7.23
C SER A 8 15.66 -15.50 -7.35
N ALA A 9 16.08 -16.25 -8.38
CA ALA A 9 17.47 -16.68 -8.54
C ALA A 9 18.44 -15.52 -8.89
N VAL A 10 17.99 -14.51 -9.63
CA VAL A 10 18.84 -13.33 -9.95
C VAL A 10 18.96 -12.38 -8.74
N ASN A 11 17.98 -12.38 -7.83
CA ASN A 11 17.88 -11.41 -6.74
C ASN A 11 18.35 -11.92 -5.36
N ASP A 12 18.51 -13.23 -5.18
CA ASP A 12 19.02 -13.82 -3.93
C ASP A 12 20.55 -13.68 -3.76
N THR A 13 21.28 -13.15 -4.75
CA THR A 13 22.75 -13.09 -4.72
C THR A 13 23.34 -11.96 -3.87
N VAL A 14 22.58 -10.93 -3.45
CA VAL A 14 23.09 -9.94 -2.49
C VAL A 14 21.99 -9.43 -1.54
N LYS A 15 21.76 -10.17 -0.45
CA LYS A 15 20.84 -9.82 0.65
C LYS A 15 21.11 -8.46 1.36
N GLY A 16 22.05 -7.63 0.88
CA GLY A 16 22.36 -6.29 1.39
C GLY A 16 22.27 -5.13 0.38
N ALA A 17 22.03 -5.38 -0.91
CA ALA A 17 22.12 -4.33 -1.95
C ALA A 17 20.78 -3.74 -2.42
N PHE A 18 19.64 -4.27 -1.98
CA PHE A 18 18.31 -3.82 -2.42
C PHE A 18 18.04 -2.36 -2.04
N PHE A 19 18.17 -2.00 -0.76
CA PHE A 19 17.90 -0.64 -0.29
C PHE A 19 18.79 0.42 -0.96
N PRO A 20 20.12 0.24 -1.09
CA PRO A 20 20.97 1.16 -1.85
C PRO A 20 20.55 1.32 -3.33
N ARG A 21 20.09 0.24 -3.98
CA ARG A 21 19.63 0.27 -5.37
C ARG A 21 18.30 1.02 -5.51
N VAL A 22 17.35 0.76 -4.62
CA VAL A 22 16.08 1.52 -4.56
C VAL A 22 16.35 3.00 -4.24
N TRP A 23 17.32 3.29 -3.38
CA TRP A 23 17.72 4.67 -3.11
C TRP A 23 18.22 5.39 -4.38
N LYS A 24 18.89 4.69 -5.30
CA LYS A 24 19.27 5.23 -6.63
C LYS A 24 18.09 5.45 -7.58
N LEU A 25 16.92 4.86 -7.33
CA LEU A 25 15.67 5.19 -8.04
C LEU A 25 15.01 6.44 -7.47
N ILE A 26 15.07 6.64 -6.14
CA ILE A 26 14.39 7.75 -5.46
C ILE A 26 15.19 9.05 -5.55
N THR A 27 16.49 8.99 -5.24
CA THR A 27 17.36 10.16 -5.11
C THR A 27 17.41 11.14 -6.28
N PRO A 28 17.33 10.72 -7.56
CA PRO A 28 17.53 11.64 -8.67
C PRO A 28 16.49 12.76 -8.73
N TYR A 29 15.22 12.48 -8.39
CA TYR A 29 14.16 13.50 -8.36
C TYR A 29 14.42 14.59 -7.31
N TRP A 30 14.92 14.21 -6.14
CA TRP A 30 15.21 15.14 -5.03
C TRP A 30 16.45 16.00 -5.25
N ARG A 31 17.24 15.68 -6.28
CA ARG A 31 18.46 16.41 -6.68
C ARG A 31 18.33 17.10 -8.04
N SER A 32 17.19 16.97 -8.70
CA SER A 32 16.94 17.54 -10.03
C SER A 32 16.74 19.05 -9.97
N GLU A 33 16.48 19.65 -11.13
CA GLU A 33 16.12 21.06 -11.26
C GLU A 33 14.84 21.41 -10.47
N GLU A 34 13.93 20.44 -10.30
CA GLU A 34 12.69 20.59 -9.51
C GLU A 34 12.88 20.36 -8.01
N LYS A 35 14.11 20.18 -7.51
CA LYS A 35 14.40 19.83 -6.11
C LYS A 35 13.73 20.74 -5.09
N THR A 36 13.67 22.04 -5.35
CA THR A 36 13.11 23.03 -4.41
C THR A 36 11.62 22.79 -4.20
N VAL A 37 10.89 22.61 -5.30
CA VAL A 37 9.44 22.33 -5.27
C VAL A 37 9.19 20.93 -4.70
N ALA A 38 10.01 19.93 -5.07
CA ALA A 38 9.91 18.58 -4.52
C ALA A 38 10.03 18.58 -2.99
N TRP A 39 11.09 19.20 -2.44
CA TRP A 39 11.31 19.28 -1.00
C TRP A 39 10.25 20.10 -0.28
N LEU A 40 9.80 21.22 -0.84
CA LEU A 40 8.73 22.04 -0.26
C LEU A 40 7.44 21.23 -0.15
N LEU A 41 7.04 20.54 -1.22
CA LEU A 41 5.85 19.69 -1.23
C LEU A 41 5.99 18.54 -0.22
N LEU A 42 7.15 17.86 -0.18
CA LEU A 42 7.38 16.77 0.76
C LEU A 42 7.29 17.24 2.22
N VAL A 43 7.97 18.33 2.57
CA VAL A 43 7.95 18.89 3.93
C VAL A 43 6.53 19.33 4.30
N SER A 44 5.79 19.95 3.37
CA SER A 44 4.41 20.36 3.60
C SER A 44 3.48 19.17 3.85
N VAL A 45 3.62 18.11 3.06
CA VAL A 45 2.84 16.87 3.24
C VAL A 45 3.21 16.16 4.55
N ILE A 46 4.50 16.12 4.91
CA ILE A 46 4.96 15.58 6.19
C ILE A 46 4.37 16.39 7.35
N ALA A 47 4.48 17.71 7.30
CA ALA A 47 3.94 18.60 8.32
C ALA A 47 2.42 18.42 8.50
N LEU A 48 1.66 18.36 7.40
CA LEU A 48 0.22 18.11 7.44
C LEU A 48 -0.13 16.70 7.96
N THR A 49 0.72 15.71 7.68
CA THR A 49 0.55 14.35 8.21
C THR A 49 0.76 14.33 9.73
N LEU A 50 1.83 14.93 10.23
CA LEU A 50 2.09 15.05 11.67
C LEU A 50 1.02 15.91 12.36
N PHE A 51 0.60 16.99 11.72
CA PHE A 51 -0.50 17.83 12.20
C PHE A 51 -1.81 17.03 12.34
N SER A 52 -2.10 16.12 11.41
CA SER A 52 -3.30 15.27 11.53
C SER A 52 -3.24 14.35 12.75
N VAL A 53 -2.07 13.84 13.13
CA VAL A 53 -1.89 13.06 14.37
C VAL A 53 -2.12 13.95 15.59
N GLN A 54 -1.58 15.17 15.58
CA GLN A 54 -1.81 16.14 16.65
C GLN A 54 -3.30 16.48 16.81
N VAL A 55 -4.02 16.66 15.70
CA VAL A 55 -5.47 16.85 15.72
C VAL A 55 -6.19 15.65 16.34
N SER A 56 -5.79 14.41 16.02
CA SER A 56 -6.35 13.21 16.66
C SER A 56 -6.14 13.19 18.16
N VAL A 57 -4.96 13.61 18.65
CA VAL A 57 -4.68 13.77 20.08
C VAL A 57 -5.57 14.84 20.70
N LEU A 58 -5.76 15.98 20.04
CA LEU A 58 -6.65 17.05 20.50
C LEU A 58 -8.11 16.58 20.60
N PHE A 59 -8.59 15.82 19.61
CA PHE A 59 -9.93 15.22 19.66
C PHE A 59 -10.06 14.21 20.79
N ASN A 60 -9.02 13.44 21.08
CA ASN A 60 -9.03 12.50 22.20
C ASN A 60 -9.12 13.21 23.55
N SER A 61 -8.36 14.29 23.78
CA SER A 61 -8.52 15.11 24.98
C SER A 61 -9.88 15.79 25.04
N TRP A 62 -10.38 16.28 23.90
CA TRP A 62 -11.69 16.91 23.82
C TRP A 62 -12.82 15.94 24.18
N TYR A 63 -12.74 14.68 23.75
CA TYR A 63 -13.72 13.65 24.10
C TYR A 63 -13.84 13.49 25.62
N ARG A 64 -12.70 13.46 26.33
CA ARG A 64 -12.71 13.39 27.80
C ARG A 64 -13.50 14.56 28.39
N ASP A 65 -13.12 15.77 28.04
CA ASP A 65 -13.67 16.99 28.62
C ASP A 65 -15.16 17.15 28.27
N PHE A 66 -15.56 16.76 27.05
CA PHE A 66 -16.95 16.77 26.59
C PHE A 66 -17.84 15.82 27.39
N TYR A 67 -17.40 14.58 27.60
CA TYR A 67 -18.19 13.61 28.36
C TYR A 67 -18.22 13.94 29.86
N ASN A 68 -17.17 14.54 30.41
CA ASN A 68 -17.18 15.05 31.78
C ASN A 68 -18.17 16.22 31.95
N ALA A 69 -18.20 17.17 31.00
CA ALA A 69 -19.19 18.26 31.01
C ALA A 69 -20.63 17.72 30.95
N LEU A 70 -20.89 16.69 30.13
CA LEU A 70 -22.19 16.02 30.08
C LEU A 70 -22.54 15.31 31.38
N GLN A 71 -21.60 14.54 31.96
CA GLN A 71 -21.80 13.86 33.24
C GLN A 71 -22.18 14.85 34.34
N ASN A 72 -21.49 16.00 34.38
CA ASN A 72 -21.70 17.05 35.39
C ASN A 72 -22.84 18.01 35.05
N LYS A 73 -23.50 17.85 33.89
CA LYS A 73 -24.56 18.73 33.37
C LYS A 73 -24.13 20.20 33.30
N ASP A 74 -22.86 20.45 32.99
CA ASP A 74 -22.30 21.79 32.87
C ASP A 74 -22.58 22.38 31.47
N LEU A 75 -23.61 23.21 31.38
CA LEU A 75 -24.03 23.85 30.12
C LEU A 75 -22.98 24.83 29.59
N ALA A 76 -22.29 25.55 30.48
CA ALA A 76 -21.28 26.52 30.09
C ALA A 76 -20.05 25.83 29.47
N ALA A 77 -19.57 24.77 30.12
CA ALA A 77 -18.48 23.95 29.57
C ALA A 77 -18.92 23.27 28.26
N PHE A 78 -20.13 22.71 28.20
CA PHE A 78 -20.67 22.08 27.00
C PHE A 78 -20.69 23.03 25.79
N THR A 79 -21.25 24.23 25.94
CA THR A 79 -21.36 25.21 24.84
C THR A 79 -19.98 25.68 24.37
N HIS A 80 -19.04 25.93 25.30
CA HIS A 80 -17.66 26.25 24.96
C HIS A 80 -16.98 25.10 24.18
N LEU A 81 -17.14 23.86 24.63
CA LEU A 81 -16.54 22.69 23.99
C LEU A 81 -17.10 22.43 22.59
N ILE A 82 -18.38 22.72 22.33
CA ILE A 82 -18.98 22.62 20.98
C ILE A 82 -18.35 23.64 20.02
N LEU A 83 -18.16 24.88 20.45
CA LEU A 83 -17.51 25.91 19.64
C LEU A 83 -16.03 25.56 19.38
N TYR A 84 -15.33 25.11 20.42
CA TYR A 84 -13.93 24.67 20.31
C TYR A 84 -13.79 23.47 19.36
N PHE A 85 -14.68 22.47 19.45
CA PHE A 85 -14.74 21.36 18.51
C PHE A 85 -14.93 21.83 17.08
N SER A 86 -15.87 22.75 16.86
CA SER A 86 -16.17 23.30 15.53
C SER A 86 -14.93 23.98 14.91
N GLY A 87 -14.17 24.71 15.72
CA GLY A 87 -12.90 25.32 15.29
C GLY A 87 -11.84 24.29 14.91
N ILE A 88 -11.59 23.30 15.77
CA ILE A 88 -10.63 22.22 15.47
C ILE A 88 -11.06 21.45 14.22
N ALA A 89 -12.34 21.08 14.12
CA ALA A 89 -12.88 20.33 13.00
C ALA A 89 -12.73 21.08 11.68
N ALA A 90 -13.02 22.39 11.65
CA ALA A 90 -12.83 23.21 10.45
C ALA A 90 -11.35 23.21 9.99
N ILE A 91 -10.41 23.41 10.92
CA ILE A 91 -8.97 23.38 10.61
C ILE A 91 -8.54 21.98 10.16
N ALA A 92 -9.04 20.93 10.81
CA ALA A 92 -8.76 19.54 10.49
C ALA A 92 -9.21 19.18 9.07
N ILE A 93 -10.41 19.62 8.67
CA ILE A 93 -10.95 19.42 7.31
C ILE A 93 -10.06 20.11 6.29
N LEU A 94 -9.71 21.38 6.51
CA LEU A 94 -8.81 22.11 5.60
C LEU A 94 -7.46 21.41 5.48
N ALA A 95 -6.84 21.04 6.60
CA ALA A 95 -5.58 20.32 6.61
C ALA A 95 -5.67 18.97 5.88
N ALA A 96 -6.76 18.21 6.05
CA ALA A 96 -6.97 16.94 5.35
C ALA A 96 -7.11 17.11 3.83
N VAL A 97 -7.86 18.13 3.39
CA VAL A 97 -8.03 18.46 1.97
C VAL A 97 -6.70 18.86 1.34
N TYR A 98 -5.96 19.77 1.96
CA TYR A 98 -4.65 20.17 1.47
C TYR A 98 -3.62 19.03 1.53
N ARG A 99 -3.66 18.17 2.56
CA ARG A 99 -2.78 16.98 2.63
C ARG A 99 -3.04 16.06 1.45
N LEU A 100 -4.30 15.77 1.14
CA LEU A 100 -4.68 14.94 -0.01
C LEU A 100 -4.20 15.55 -1.32
N TYR A 101 -4.53 16.82 -1.56
CA TYR A 101 -4.19 17.53 -2.78
C TYR A 101 -2.67 17.64 -2.99
N LEU A 102 -1.92 18.04 -1.97
CA LEU A 102 -0.46 18.17 -2.06
C LEU A 102 0.23 16.81 -2.21
N THR A 103 -0.30 15.75 -1.60
CA THR A 103 0.21 14.38 -1.80
C THR A 103 0.00 13.96 -3.26
N GLN A 104 -1.20 14.18 -3.83
CA GLN A 104 -1.47 13.87 -5.24
C GLN A 104 -0.57 14.67 -6.18
N LEU A 105 -0.38 15.97 -5.90
CA LEU A 105 0.50 16.84 -6.67
C LEU A 105 1.96 16.38 -6.63
N LEU A 106 2.45 15.97 -5.44
CA LEU A 106 3.78 15.40 -5.28
C LEU A 106 3.92 14.08 -6.06
N THR A 107 2.93 13.18 -5.96
CA THR A 107 2.93 11.90 -6.68
C THR A 107 3.01 12.11 -8.19
N ILE A 108 2.17 12.98 -8.76
CA ILE A 108 2.13 13.16 -10.22
C ILE A 108 3.38 13.88 -10.74
N ARG A 109 3.92 14.85 -10.02
CA ARG A 109 5.18 15.52 -10.41
C ARG A 109 6.35 14.55 -10.37
N TRP A 110 6.45 13.75 -9.31
CA TRP A 110 7.49 12.75 -9.21
C TRP A 110 7.38 11.70 -10.31
N ARG A 111 6.16 11.22 -10.58
CA ARG A 111 5.89 10.28 -11.68
C ARG A 111 6.28 10.88 -13.03
N ARG A 112 5.83 12.11 -13.33
CA ARG A 112 6.17 12.81 -14.57
C ARG A 112 7.68 12.84 -14.79
N TRP A 113 8.42 13.33 -13.79
CA TRP A 113 9.87 13.44 -13.87
C TRP A 113 10.55 12.08 -14.09
N LEU A 114 10.14 11.05 -13.33
CA LEU A 114 10.67 9.70 -13.50
C LEU A 114 10.36 9.14 -14.89
N THR A 115 9.14 9.29 -15.37
CA THR A 115 8.72 8.79 -16.69
C THR A 115 9.49 9.48 -17.81
N GLU A 116 9.64 10.80 -17.79
CA GLU A 116 10.42 11.54 -18.80
C GLU A 116 11.89 11.09 -18.85
N GLN A 117 12.51 10.85 -17.69
CA GLN A 117 13.88 10.32 -17.60
C GLN A 117 14.00 8.90 -18.18
N HIS A 118 13.03 8.02 -17.89
CA HIS A 118 13.04 6.66 -18.43
C HIS A 118 12.72 6.63 -19.93
N PHE A 119 11.82 7.49 -20.42
CA PHE A 119 11.57 7.65 -21.86
C PHE A 119 12.81 8.10 -22.61
N THR A 120 13.50 9.14 -22.09
CA THR A 120 14.73 9.64 -22.70
C THR A 120 15.75 8.52 -22.84
N ARG A 121 16.05 7.83 -21.74
CA ARG A 121 17.04 6.74 -21.72
C ARG A 121 16.62 5.52 -22.57
N TRP A 122 15.33 5.21 -22.64
CA TRP A 122 14.83 4.09 -23.43
C TRP A 122 14.88 4.36 -24.94
N LEU A 123 14.68 5.62 -25.36
CA LEU A 123 14.79 6.02 -26.76
C LEU A 123 16.22 6.35 -27.19
N GLU A 124 17.10 6.69 -26.23
CA GLU A 124 18.51 6.91 -26.48
C GLU A 124 19.21 5.64 -27.02
N HIS A 125 20.20 5.83 -27.89
CA HIS A 125 21.03 4.74 -28.45
C HIS A 125 20.24 3.56 -29.05
N LYS A 126 18.97 3.79 -29.46
CA LYS A 126 18.05 2.74 -29.92
C LYS A 126 17.88 1.60 -28.92
N ASN A 127 18.00 1.89 -27.62
CA ASN A 127 17.85 0.93 -26.54
C ASN A 127 16.54 0.13 -26.66
N TYR A 128 15.44 0.78 -27.06
CA TYR A 128 14.15 0.13 -27.32
C TYR A 128 14.23 -1.07 -28.28
N TYR A 129 15.03 -0.97 -29.34
CA TYR A 129 15.19 -2.00 -30.36
C TYR A 129 16.13 -3.11 -29.89
N HIS A 130 17.26 -2.72 -29.31
CA HIS A 130 18.27 -3.66 -28.88
C HIS A 130 17.85 -4.50 -27.67
N LEU A 131 17.03 -3.95 -26.77
CA LEU A 131 16.42 -4.72 -25.69
C LEU A 131 15.50 -5.82 -26.23
N GLU A 132 14.70 -5.51 -27.26
CA GLU A 132 13.79 -6.48 -27.88
C GLU A 132 14.58 -7.59 -28.61
N GLN A 133 15.66 -7.24 -29.30
CA GLN A 133 16.55 -8.22 -29.95
C GLN A 133 17.38 -9.05 -28.97
N GLY A 134 17.78 -8.47 -27.83
CA GLY A 134 18.58 -9.12 -26.80
C GLY A 134 17.82 -10.16 -25.98
N GLY A 135 16.58 -10.48 -26.33
CA GLY A 135 15.76 -11.47 -25.63
C GLY A 135 15.24 -10.97 -24.29
N TYR A 136 15.13 -9.66 -24.08
CA TYR A 136 14.44 -9.12 -22.90
C TYR A 136 12.95 -9.46 -23.02
N THR A 137 12.54 -10.51 -22.30
CA THR A 137 11.19 -11.09 -22.39
C THR A 137 10.12 -10.31 -21.61
N ASP A 138 10.51 -9.25 -20.93
CA ASP A 138 9.65 -8.51 -20.03
C ASP A 138 9.14 -7.24 -20.70
N ASN A 139 7.85 -6.92 -20.54
CA ASN A 139 7.17 -5.95 -21.40
C ASN A 139 7.51 -4.49 -21.00
N PRO A 140 8.26 -3.72 -21.82
CA PRO A 140 8.76 -2.39 -21.43
C PRO A 140 7.65 -1.35 -21.24
N ASP A 141 6.55 -1.47 -21.98
CA ASP A 141 5.34 -0.65 -21.86
C ASP A 141 4.74 -0.69 -20.45
N GLN A 142 4.66 -1.87 -19.82
CA GLN A 142 4.14 -2.10 -18.49
C GLN A 142 5.08 -1.50 -17.44
N ARG A 143 6.40 -1.64 -17.66
CA ARG A 143 7.42 -1.04 -16.78
C ARG A 143 7.32 0.48 -16.76
N LEU A 144 7.15 1.10 -17.92
CA LEU A 144 7.10 2.56 -18.06
C LEU A 144 5.74 3.16 -17.64
N SER A 145 4.63 2.44 -17.85
CA SER A 145 3.28 2.95 -17.58
C SER A 145 2.76 2.61 -16.19
N GLU A 146 2.79 1.32 -15.80
CA GLU A 146 2.21 0.80 -14.57
C GLU A 146 3.20 0.81 -13.41
N ASP A 147 4.40 0.25 -13.60
CA ASP A 147 5.36 0.09 -12.49
C ASP A 147 5.88 1.42 -11.98
N LEU A 148 6.18 2.39 -12.85
CA LEU A 148 6.58 3.74 -12.42
C LEU A 148 5.47 4.42 -11.60
N ASN A 149 4.19 4.22 -11.97
CA ASN A 149 3.06 4.76 -11.23
C ASN A 149 2.89 4.11 -9.86
N GLU A 150 2.94 2.77 -9.83
CA GLU A 150 2.83 1.99 -8.59
C GLU A 150 4.00 2.29 -7.66
N PHE A 151 5.21 2.44 -8.20
CA PHE A 151 6.41 2.81 -7.45
C PHE A 151 6.24 4.16 -6.76
N THR A 152 5.89 5.23 -7.49
CA THR A 152 5.74 6.57 -6.88
C THR A 152 4.63 6.61 -5.85
N THR A 153 3.49 5.99 -6.17
CA THR A 153 2.30 6.01 -5.31
C THR A 153 2.54 5.22 -4.03
N SER A 154 3.04 3.98 -4.15
CA SER A 154 3.27 3.10 -3.00
C SER A 154 4.43 3.57 -2.14
N THR A 155 5.48 4.17 -2.72
CA THR A 155 6.60 4.72 -1.93
C THR A 155 6.12 5.85 -1.02
N LEU A 156 5.33 6.78 -1.55
CA LEU A 156 4.77 7.88 -0.76
C LEU A 156 3.75 7.37 0.27
N SER A 157 2.85 6.45 -0.11
CA SER A 157 1.84 5.94 0.81
C SER A 157 2.45 5.15 1.96
N LEU A 158 3.45 4.29 1.68
CA LEU A 158 4.16 3.52 2.70
C LEU A 158 4.97 4.44 3.62
N GLY A 159 5.71 5.41 3.07
CA GLY A 159 6.53 6.33 3.85
C GLY A 159 5.69 7.23 4.77
N LEU A 160 4.66 7.87 4.24
CA LEU A 160 3.77 8.74 5.02
C LEU A 160 2.91 7.96 6.00
N GLY A 161 2.41 6.79 5.58
CA GLY A 161 1.66 5.88 6.43
C GLY A 161 2.49 5.39 7.62
N LEU A 162 3.72 4.94 7.38
CA LEU A 162 4.63 4.49 8.44
C LEU A 162 4.89 5.58 9.45
N MET A 163 5.22 6.79 8.97
CA MET A 163 5.48 7.94 9.82
C MET A 163 4.26 8.29 10.67
N SER A 164 3.08 8.40 10.04
CA SER A 164 1.83 8.69 10.75
C SER A 164 1.52 7.63 11.79
N SER A 165 1.64 6.34 11.44
CA SER A 165 1.32 5.23 12.33
C SER A 165 2.28 5.13 13.50
N VAL A 166 3.59 5.35 13.30
CA VAL A 166 4.58 5.35 14.39
C VAL A 166 4.31 6.51 15.35
N VAL A 167 4.15 7.74 14.84
CA VAL A 167 3.92 8.92 15.70
C VAL A 167 2.59 8.80 16.44
N SER A 168 1.54 8.33 15.77
CA SER A 168 0.24 8.09 16.38
C SER A 168 0.32 6.99 17.45
N LEU A 169 0.97 5.86 17.16
CA LEU A 169 1.15 4.78 18.12
C LEU A 169 1.89 5.26 19.35
N VAL A 170 3.00 6.01 19.21
CA VAL A 170 3.72 6.58 20.35
C VAL A 170 2.82 7.53 21.15
N SER A 171 2.15 8.47 20.48
CA SER A 171 1.29 9.48 21.13
C SER A 171 0.15 8.84 21.92
N PHE A 172 -0.60 7.92 21.28
CA PHE A 172 -1.72 7.25 21.92
C PHE A 172 -1.30 6.20 22.94
N SER A 173 -0.11 5.61 22.81
CA SER A 173 0.44 4.74 23.85
C SER A 173 0.75 5.52 25.12
N VAL A 174 1.32 6.73 24.99
CA VAL A 174 1.58 7.62 26.13
C VAL A 174 0.27 8.06 26.79
N ILE A 175 -0.74 8.46 26.00
CA ILE A 175 -2.08 8.82 26.52
C ILE A 175 -2.70 7.62 27.26
N LEU A 176 -2.71 6.45 26.63
CA LEU A 176 -3.34 5.26 27.20
C LEU A 176 -2.63 4.84 28.48
N TRP A 177 -1.29 4.92 28.53
CA TRP A 177 -0.52 4.65 29.73
C TRP A 177 -0.85 5.63 30.87
N GLY A 178 -0.98 6.92 30.54
CA GLY A 178 -1.31 7.96 31.51
C GLY A 178 -2.70 7.80 32.12
N VAL A 179 -3.72 7.53 31.30
CA VAL A 179 -5.13 7.45 31.76
C VAL A 179 -5.44 6.10 32.42
N SER A 180 -4.76 5.02 32.01
CA SER A 180 -5.10 3.67 32.49
C SER A 180 -4.62 3.35 33.89
N GLY A 181 -3.58 4.03 34.40
CA GLY A 181 -2.98 3.70 35.71
C GLY A 181 -2.54 2.23 35.82
N SER A 182 -2.56 1.67 37.03
CA SER A 182 -2.24 0.26 37.31
C SER A 182 -3.48 -0.56 37.67
N ILE A 183 -3.45 -1.86 37.34
CA ILE A 183 -4.41 -2.84 37.85
C ILE A 183 -3.65 -3.96 38.58
N GLU A 184 -4.21 -4.46 39.66
CA GLU A 184 -3.74 -5.68 40.32
C GLU A 184 -4.44 -6.88 39.69
N LEU A 185 -3.66 -7.75 39.05
CA LEU A 185 -4.14 -8.99 38.44
C LEU A 185 -3.33 -10.14 39.04
N PHE A 186 -4.02 -11.07 39.72
CA PHE A 186 -3.40 -12.22 40.38
C PHE A 186 -2.24 -11.86 41.35
N GLY A 187 -2.34 -10.72 42.04
CA GLY A 187 -1.30 -10.25 42.98
C GLY A 187 -0.11 -9.53 42.32
N VAL A 188 -0.13 -9.32 40.99
CA VAL A 188 0.87 -8.53 40.27
C VAL A 188 0.26 -7.22 39.80
N THR A 189 0.90 -6.10 40.14
CA THR A 189 0.54 -4.77 39.65
C THR A 189 1.08 -4.58 38.22
N ILE A 190 0.19 -4.52 37.24
CA ILE A 190 0.56 -4.26 35.84
C ILE A 190 0.31 -2.78 35.54
N PRO A 191 1.36 -1.95 35.39
CA PRO A 191 1.20 -0.58 34.95
C PRO A 191 0.85 -0.55 33.45
N GLY A 192 -0.02 0.39 33.05
CA GLY A 192 -0.36 0.57 31.63
C GLY A 192 -1.10 -0.64 31.04
N TYR A 193 -1.88 -1.37 31.83
CA TYR A 193 -2.51 -2.63 31.43
C TYR A 193 -3.35 -2.53 30.14
N MET A 194 -3.99 -1.39 29.88
CA MET A 194 -4.74 -1.15 28.65
C MET A 194 -3.86 -1.10 27.41
N PHE A 195 -2.63 -0.59 27.52
CA PHE A 195 -1.69 -0.59 26.39
C PHE A 195 -1.34 -2.03 26.01
N TRP A 196 -1.01 -2.87 27.00
CA TRP A 196 -0.74 -4.29 26.77
C TRP A 196 -1.96 -5.02 26.22
N ALA A 197 -3.17 -4.71 26.72
CA ALA A 197 -4.42 -5.27 26.22
C ALA A 197 -4.67 -4.85 24.75
N ALA A 198 -4.49 -3.58 24.42
CA ALA A 198 -4.64 -3.06 23.05
C ALA A 198 -3.65 -3.72 22.09
N MET A 199 -2.39 -3.83 22.50
CA MET A 199 -1.35 -4.45 21.70
C MET A 199 -1.64 -5.94 21.46
N LEU A 200 -1.96 -6.70 22.52
CA LEU A 200 -2.30 -8.12 22.39
C LEU A 200 -3.52 -8.33 21.50
N TYR A 201 -4.55 -7.51 21.67
CA TYR A 201 -5.77 -7.56 20.88
C TYR A 201 -5.49 -7.29 19.39
N ALA A 202 -4.72 -6.24 19.10
CA ALA A 202 -4.35 -5.88 17.73
C ALA A 202 -3.48 -6.95 17.06
N ILE A 203 -2.50 -7.50 17.77
CA ILE A 203 -1.64 -8.58 17.26
C ILE A 203 -2.47 -9.83 16.98
N ALA A 204 -3.30 -10.26 17.93
CA ALA A 204 -4.14 -11.45 17.77
C ALA A 204 -5.13 -11.30 16.60
N GLY A 205 -5.83 -10.17 16.54
CA GLY A 205 -6.76 -9.86 15.46
C GLY A 205 -6.08 -9.87 14.09
N SER A 206 -4.89 -9.27 14.00
CA SER A 206 -4.18 -9.17 12.74
C SER A 206 -3.58 -10.50 12.27
N LEU A 207 -3.02 -11.30 13.18
CA LEU A 207 -2.53 -12.65 12.87
C LEU A 207 -3.65 -13.57 12.40
N LEU A 208 -4.81 -13.54 13.07
CA LEU A 208 -5.99 -14.31 12.68
C LEU A 208 -6.55 -13.85 11.33
N THR A 209 -6.64 -12.53 11.12
CA THR A 209 -7.06 -11.95 9.83
C THR A 209 -6.14 -12.42 8.70
N HIS A 210 -4.82 -12.35 8.91
CA HIS A 210 -3.84 -12.83 7.94
C HIS A 210 -3.99 -14.34 7.68
N TRP A 211 -4.13 -15.14 8.73
CA TRP A 211 -4.26 -16.59 8.61
C TRP A 211 -5.52 -17.03 7.84
N ILE A 212 -6.65 -16.32 8.02
CA ILE A 212 -7.89 -16.56 7.27
C ILE A 212 -7.76 -16.04 5.83
N GLY A 213 -7.20 -14.84 5.66
CA GLY A 213 -7.13 -14.11 4.40
C GLY A 213 -6.05 -14.60 3.42
N LYS A 214 -4.97 -15.25 3.88
CA LYS A 214 -3.83 -15.65 3.03
C LYS A 214 -4.22 -16.49 1.80
N ARG A 215 -5.34 -17.22 1.87
CA ARG A 215 -5.83 -18.05 0.76
C ARG A 215 -6.46 -17.22 -0.37
N LEU A 216 -6.86 -15.97 -0.13
CA LEU A 216 -7.43 -15.11 -1.17
C LEU A 216 -6.43 -14.75 -2.26
N ILE A 217 -5.16 -14.52 -1.91
CA ILE A 217 -4.12 -14.14 -2.87
C ILE A 217 -3.99 -15.17 -4.02
N PRO A 218 -3.72 -16.47 -3.75
CA PRO A 218 -3.63 -17.44 -4.83
C PRO A 218 -4.97 -17.66 -5.56
N LEU A 219 -6.12 -17.50 -4.89
CA LEU A 219 -7.44 -17.61 -5.53
C LEU A 219 -7.70 -16.46 -6.52
N ASN A 220 -7.32 -15.22 -6.17
CA ASN A 220 -7.43 -14.07 -7.06
C ASN A 220 -6.49 -14.22 -8.27
N ASN A 221 -5.25 -14.62 -8.05
CA ASN A 221 -4.31 -14.87 -9.15
C ASN A 221 -4.81 -15.99 -10.09
N GLN A 222 -5.41 -17.05 -9.54
CA GLN A 222 -6.04 -18.11 -10.34
C GLN A 222 -7.26 -17.60 -11.10
N GLN A 223 -8.05 -16.70 -10.49
CA GLN A 223 -9.22 -16.09 -11.13
C GLN A 223 -8.82 -15.32 -12.38
N GLU A 224 -7.83 -14.42 -12.27
CA GLU A 224 -7.30 -13.65 -13.41
C GLU A 224 -6.78 -14.57 -14.52
N ARG A 225 -6.08 -15.65 -14.14
CA ARG A 225 -5.58 -16.64 -15.10
C ARG A 225 -6.72 -17.35 -15.84
N TYR A 226 -7.74 -17.83 -15.13
CA TYR A 226 -8.88 -18.50 -15.77
C TYR A 226 -9.68 -17.55 -16.67
N GLU A 227 -9.78 -16.27 -16.31
CA GLU A 227 -10.41 -15.25 -17.16
C GLU A 227 -9.57 -14.93 -18.40
N ALA A 228 -8.24 -14.85 -18.29
CA ALA A 228 -7.35 -14.74 -19.45
C ALA A 228 -7.47 -15.95 -20.38
N ASP A 229 -7.49 -17.17 -19.82
CA ASP A 229 -7.65 -18.42 -20.57
C ASP A 229 -9.01 -18.50 -21.30
N LEU A 230 -10.08 -17.96 -20.71
CA LEU A 230 -11.38 -17.84 -21.37
C LEU A 230 -11.36 -16.80 -22.48
N ARG A 231 -10.80 -15.61 -22.23
CA ARG A 231 -10.67 -14.55 -23.25
C ARG A 231 -9.88 -15.03 -24.47
N PHE A 232 -8.77 -15.73 -24.25
CA PHE A 232 -7.99 -16.34 -25.32
C PHE A 232 -8.79 -17.37 -26.12
N ALA A 233 -9.57 -18.22 -25.45
CA ALA A 233 -10.42 -19.18 -26.13
C ALA A 233 -11.49 -18.51 -27.01
N LEU A 234 -12.08 -17.40 -26.56
CA LEU A 234 -13.03 -16.61 -27.35
C LEU A 234 -12.38 -15.97 -28.58
N VAL A 235 -11.16 -15.44 -28.45
CA VAL A 235 -10.39 -14.91 -29.59
C VAL A 235 -10.15 -16.02 -30.62
N ARG A 236 -9.76 -17.21 -30.17
CA ARG A 236 -9.55 -18.36 -31.07
C ARG A 236 -10.82 -18.77 -31.81
N VAL A 237 -11.98 -18.78 -31.14
CA VAL A 237 -13.27 -19.04 -31.80
C VAL A 237 -13.54 -18.01 -32.89
N ARG A 238 -13.27 -16.72 -32.63
CA ARG A 238 -13.41 -15.66 -33.63
C ARG A 238 -12.45 -15.82 -34.82
N GLU A 239 -11.19 -16.15 -34.56
CA GLU A 239 -10.17 -16.38 -35.60
C GLU A 239 -10.48 -17.60 -36.49
N ASN A 240 -11.22 -18.58 -35.97
CA ASN A 240 -11.57 -19.83 -36.68
C ASN A 240 -13.08 -19.91 -37.00
N ALA A 241 -13.78 -18.78 -37.05
CA ALA A 241 -15.24 -18.74 -37.17
C ALA A 241 -15.76 -19.43 -38.44
N GLU A 242 -15.08 -19.25 -39.57
CA GLU A 242 -15.44 -19.87 -40.85
C GLU A 242 -15.34 -21.40 -40.78
N SER A 243 -14.23 -21.94 -40.24
CA SER A 243 -14.04 -23.39 -40.10
C SER A 243 -15.06 -24.02 -39.16
N ILE A 244 -15.42 -23.31 -38.08
CA ILE A 244 -16.45 -23.76 -37.13
C ILE A 244 -17.81 -23.80 -37.82
N ALA A 245 -18.17 -22.76 -38.56
CA ALA A 245 -19.46 -22.67 -39.27
C ALA A 245 -19.58 -23.72 -40.39
N LEU A 246 -18.52 -23.94 -41.17
CA LEU A 246 -18.50 -24.96 -42.24
C LEU A 246 -18.58 -26.39 -41.69
N SER A 247 -18.12 -26.62 -40.46
CA SER A 247 -18.09 -27.94 -39.83
C SER A 247 -19.26 -28.18 -38.86
N GLU A 248 -20.18 -27.22 -38.71
CA GLU A 248 -21.26 -27.23 -37.71
C GLU A 248 -20.74 -27.55 -36.27
N GLY A 249 -19.57 -26.98 -35.94
CA GLY A 249 -18.80 -27.30 -34.74
C GLY A 249 -19.25 -26.58 -33.46
N GLU A 250 -20.31 -25.78 -33.49
CA GLU A 250 -20.70 -24.84 -32.43
C GLU A 250 -20.97 -25.54 -31.10
N ARG A 251 -21.56 -26.74 -31.13
CA ARG A 251 -21.85 -27.51 -29.91
C ARG A 251 -20.58 -27.92 -29.17
N ASN A 252 -19.53 -28.28 -29.90
CA ASN A 252 -18.24 -28.66 -29.32
C ASN A 252 -17.52 -27.45 -28.73
N GLU A 253 -17.51 -26.32 -29.45
CA GLU A 253 -16.94 -25.08 -28.93
C GLU A 253 -17.71 -24.55 -27.72
N ASN A 254 -19.04 -24.66 -27.71
CA ASN A 254 -19.84 -24.29 -26.54
C ASN A 254 -19.50 -25.15 -25.31
N GLN A 255 -19.32 -26.46 -25.47
CA GLN A 255 -18.88 -27.33 -24.37
C GLN A 255 -17.49 -26.94 -23.85
N ARG A 256 -16.56 -26.63 -24.75
CA ARG A 256 -15.20 -26.18 -24.39
C ARG A 256 -15.19 -24.86 -23.64
N LEU A 257 -15.97 -23.87 -24.11
CA LEU A 257 -16.12 -22.57 -23.44
C LEU A 257 -16.81 -22.73 -22.08
N SER A 258 -17.87 -23.53 -22.02
CA SER A 258 -18.59 -23.84 -20.78
C SER A 258 -17.69 -24.51 -19.74
N TRP A 259 -16.82 -25.42 -20.15
CA TRP A 259 -15.84 -26.04 -19.27
C TRP A 259 -14.84 -25.01 -18.71
N ARG A 260 -14.31 -24.11 -19.54
CA ARG A 260 -13.42 -23.02 -19.09
C ARG A 260 -14.15 -22.09 -18.11
N PHE A 261 -15.40 -21.75 -18.39
CA PHE A 261 -16.22 -20.95 -17.48
C PHE A 261 -16.50 -21.68 -16.15
N SER A 262 -16.62 -23.01 -16.15
CA SER A 262 -16.79 -23.78 -14.91
C SER A 262 -15.59 -23.67 -13.96
N MET A 263 -14.37 -23.51 -14.50
CA MET A 263 -13.16 -23.28 -13.69
C MET A 263 -13.22 -21.92 -12.99
N ILE A 264 -13.64 -20.88 -13.71
CA ILE A 264 -13.92 -19.54 -13.16
C ILE A 264 -14.97 -19.64 -12.06
N TRP A 265 -16.10 -20.30 -12.32
CA TRP A 265 -17.19 -20.45 -11.36
C TRP A 265 -16.77 -21.15 -10.06
N ASN A 266 -16.03 -22.25 -10.17
CA ASN A 266 -15.57 -23.02 -9.02
C ASN A 266 -14.55 -22.24 -8.18
N ASN A 267 -13.63 -21.54 -8.83
CA ASN A 267 -12.67 -20.67 -8.16
C ASN A 267 -13.35 -19.48 -7.49
N PHE A 268 -14.30 -18.84 -8.17
CA PHE A 268 -15.11 -17.76 -7.62
C PHE A 268 -15.86 -18.21 -6.35
N ARG A 269 -16.50 -19.39 -6.37
CA ARG A 269 -17.14 -19.96 -5.17
C ARG A 269 -16.16 -20.23 -4.04
N ALA A 270 -14.94 -20.69 -4.34
CA ALA A 270 -13.90 -20.86 -3.33
C ALA A 270 -13.51 -19.51 -2.71
N SER A 271 -13.35 -18.47 -3.54
CA SER A 271 -13.07 -17.10 -3.09
C SER A 271 -14.20 -16.57 -2.21
N MET A 272 -15.46 -16.71 -2.62
CA MET A 272 -16.64 -16.33 -1.83
C MET A 272 -16.64 -16.96 -0.43
N LYS A 273 -16.28 -18.25 -0.30
CA LYS A 273 -16.23 -18.93 1.00
C LYS A 273 -15.16 -18.34 1.92
N VAL A 274 -13.99 -18.02 1.39
CA VAL A 274 -12.90 -17.41 2.16
C VAL A 274 -13.27 -15.97 2.54
N GLN A 275 -13.79 -15.19 1.59
CA GLN A 275 -14.25 -13.82 1.82
C GLN A 275 -15.35 -13.78 2.89
N LYS A 276 -16.34 -14.66 2.82
CA LYS A 276 -17.37 -14.77 3.86
C LYS A 276 -16.79 -15.02 5.25
N ARG A 277 -15.83 -15.94 5.39
CA ARG A 277 -15.17 -16.24 6.68
C ARG A 277 -14.35 -15.05 7.18
N LEU A 278 -13.62 -14.39 6.27
CA LEU A 278 -12.84 -13.21 6.58
C LEU A 278 -13.74 -12.09 7.06
N THR A 279 -14.81 -11.75 6.31
CA THR A 279 -15.78 -10.73 6.69
C THR A 279 -16.46 -11.05 8.02
N PHE A 280 -16.88 -12.29 8.25
CA PHE A 280 -17.46 -12.69 9.53
C PHE A 280 -16.50 -12.43 10.69
N PHE A 281 -15.23 -12.82 10.55
CA PHE A 281 -14.21 -12.60 11.56
C PHE A 281 -13.91 -11.11 11.75
N THR A 282 -13.64 -10.37 10.69
CA THR A 282 -13.26 -8.95 10.78
C THR A 282 -14.40 -8.10 11.33
N SER A 283 -15.66 -8.37 10.95
CA SER A 283 -16.82 -7.66 11.50
C SER A 283 -17.04 -7.98 12.98
N GLY A 284 -16.94 -9.26 13.36
CA GLY A 284 -17.05 -9.65 14.77
C GLY A 284 -15.93 -9.06 15.64
N TYR A 285 -14.70 -9.09 15.13
CA TYR A 285 -13.54 -8.46 15.75
C TYR A 285 -13.77 -6.95 15.95
N SER A 286 -14.15 -6.21 14.92
CA SER A 286 -14.43 -4.77 15.06
C SER A 286 -15.56 -4.48 16.04
N GLN A 287 -16.61 -5.31 16.10
CA GLN A 287 -17.70 -5.13 17.05
C GLN A 287 -17.28 -5.38 18.50
N ILE A 288 -16.41 -6.37 18.74
CA ILE A 288 -15.84 -6.63 20.07
C ILE A 288 -14.90 -5.47 20.47
N ALA A 289 -14.10 -4.95 19.53
CA ALA A 289 -13.18 -3.84 19.77
C ALA A 289 -13.90 -2.58 20.28
N LEU A 290 -15.16 -2.37 19.89
CA LEU A 290 -15.97 -1.24 20.36
C LEU A 290 -16.32 -1.32 21.86
N ILE A 291 -16.54 -2.53 22.39
CA ILE A 291 -16.99 -2.71 23.78
C ILE A 291 -15.89 -3.17 24.73
N PHE A 292 -14.84 -3.80 24.20
CA PHE A 292 -13.76 -4.38 24.98
C PHE A 292 -13.09 -3.36 25.93
N PRO A 293 -12.75 -2.12 25.51
CA PRO A 293 -12.15 -1.13 26.42
C PRO A 293 -13.06 -0.78 27.59
N PHE A 294 -14.38 -0.69 27.36
CA PHE A 294 -15.35 -0.43 28.42
C PHE A 294 -15.38 -1.54 29.47
N ILE A 295 -15.37 -2.81 29.05
CA ILE A 295 -15.35 -3.95 29.98
C ILE A 295 -14.07 -3.95 30.83
N VAL A 296 -12.94 -3.65 30.21
CA VAL A 296 -11.62 -3.67 30.86
C VAL A 296 -11.42 -2.45 31.78
N ALA A 297 -12.06 -1.32 31.51
CA ALA A 297 -12.05 -0.12 32.36
C ALA A 297 -13.17 -0.09 33.42
N ALA A 298 -14.25 -0.85 33.22
CA ALA A 298 -15.45 -0.81 34.07
C ALA A 298 -15.16 -0.93 35.57
N PRO A 299 -14.30 -1.85 36.06
CA PRO A 299 -14.02 -1.94 37.49
C PRO A 299 -13.47 -0.65 38.10
N ARG A 300 -12.63 0.10 37.37
CA ARG A 300 -12.08 1.39 37.84
C ARG A 300 -13.15 2.49 37.85
N TYR A 301 -14.00 2.51 36.83
CA TYR A 301 -15.09 3.48 36.71
C TYR A 301 -16.13 3.30 37.83
N PHE A 302 -16.62 2.07 38.04
CA PHE A 302 -17.59 1.79 39.11
C PHE A 302 -16.99 1.89 40.52
N ALA A 303 -15.66 1.78 40.66
CA ALA A 303 -14.95 2.08 41.91
C ALA A 303 -14.69 3.58 42.13
N GLY A 304 -15.13 4.47 41.23
CA GLY A 304 -14.95 5.92 41.34
C GLY A 304 -13.51 6.39 41.15
N LYS A 305 -12.62 5.58 40.57
CA LYS A 305 -11.20 5.92 40.35
C LYS A 305 -10.96 6.73 39.07
N ILE A 306 -11.92 6.73 38.16
CA ILE A 306 -11.88 7.44 36.86
C ILE A 306 -13.27 7.98 36.54
N GLU A 307 -13.35 9.09 35.80
CA GLU A 307 -14.61 9.70 35.38
C GLU A 307 -15.11 9.11 34.04
N LEU A 308 -16.32 9.49 33.60
CA LEU A 308 -16.86 9.05 32.30
C LEU A 308 -16.00 9.54 31.15
N GLY A 309 -15.45 10.75 31.25
CA GLY A 309 -14.53 11.31 30.27
C GLY A 309 -13.30 10.43 30.09
N ASP A 310 -12.68 9.98 31.18
CA ASP A 310 -11.49 9.12 31.13
C ASP A 310 -11.82 7.78 30.44
N LEU A 311 -13.00 7.21 30.73
CA LEU A 311 -13.48 6.00 30.09
C LEU A 311 -13.61 6.16 28.57
N MET A 312 -14.14 7.30 28.12
CA MET A 312 -14.28 7.62 26.69
C MET A 312 -12.93 7.92 26.04
N GLN A 313 -12.02 8.55 26.78
CA GLN A 313 -10.65 8.80 26.34
C GLN A 313 -9.88 7.49 26.11
N ILE A 314 -9.98 6.56 27.07
CA ILE A 314 -9.40 5.21 26.96
C ILE A 314 -9.96 4.50 25.73
N ASN A 315 -11.28 4.53 25.53
CA ASN A 315 -11.91 3.86 24.38
C ASN A 315 -11.39 4.40 23.04
N SER A 316 -11.33 5.73 22.90
CA SER A 316 -10.78 6.39 21.72
C SER A 316 -9.28 6.10 21.51
N ALA A 317 -8.49 6.13 22.58
CA ALA A 317 -7.06 5.85 22.52
C ALA A 317 -6.76 4.38 22.19
N PHE A 318 -7.52 3.45 22.76
CA PHE A 318 -7.45 2.02 22.46
C PHE A 318 -7.72 1.77 20.97
N GLY A 319 -8.80 2.36 20.43
CA GLY A 319 -9.13 2.25 19.00
C GLY A 319 -8.00 2.76 18.10
N ASN A 320 -7.41 3.91 18.44
CA ASN A 320 -6.26 4.45 17.71
C ASN A 320 -5.04 3.50 17.78
N VAL A 321 -4.68 2.97 18.95
CA VAL A 321 -3.56 2.01 19.07
C VAL A 321 -3.84 0.76 18.22
N GLN A 322 -5.05 0.23 18.30
CA GLN A 322 -5.48 -0.96 17.57
C GLN A 322 -5.47 -0.77 16.04
N GLU A 323 -5.90 0.39 15.55
CA GLU A 323 -5.86 0.74 14.13
C GLU A 323 -4.41 0.91 13.63
N ASN A 324 -3.57 1.62 14.40
CA ASN A 324 -2.16 1.84 14.02
C ASN A 324 -1.34 0.54 14.03
N PHE A 325 -1.64 -0.41 14.91
CA PHE A 325 -1.06 -1.76 14.82
C PHE A 325 -1.57 -2.51 13.57
N SER A 326 -2.87 -2.43 13.27
CA SER A 326 -3.44 -3.06 12.07
C SER A 326 -2.80 -2.54 10.78
N TRP A 327 -2.39 -1.27 10.75
CA TRP A 327 -1.71 -0.67 9.60
C TRP A 327 -0.43 -1.42 9.21
N PHE A 328 0.39 -1.88 10.17
CA PHE A 328 1.60 -2.65 9.85
C PHE A 328 1.30 -3.96 9.12
N ILE A 329 0.19 -4.62 9.48
CA ILE A 329 -0.22 -5.87 8.82
C ILE A 329 -0.80 -5.59 7.44
N SER A 330 -1.62 -4.56 7.27
CA SER A 330 -2.16 -4.22 5.95
C SER A 330 -1.08 -3.69 5.00
N ALA A 331 -0.12 -2.92 5.52
CA ALA A 331 1.02 -2.40 4.77
C ALA A 331 1.93 -3.50 4.21
N TYR A 332 1.96 -4.71 4.80
CA TYR A 332 2.77 -5.81 4.29
C TYR A 332 2.43 -6.18 2.83
N SER A 333 1.14 -6.19 2.47
CA SER A 333 0.73 -6.48 1.08
C SER A 333 1.25 -5.41 0.12
N THR A 334 1.10 -4.14 0.48
CA THR A 334 1.60 -3.01 -0.31
C THR A 334 3.13 -3.02 -0.37
N LEU A 335 3.82 -3.37 0.71
CA LEU A 335 5.27 -3.49 0.76
C LEU A 335 5.78 -4.62 -0.14
N ALA A 336 5.07 -5.75 -0.18
CA ALA A 336 5.40 -6.86 -1.07
C ALA A 336 5.21 -6.47 -2.54
N SER A 337 4.10 -5.79 -2.88
CA SER A 337 3.86 -5.27 -4.23
C SER A 337 4.94 -4.26 -4.62
N TRP A 338 5.17 -3.26 -3.76
CA TRP A 338 6.19 -2.24 -3.94
C TRP A 338 7.59 -2.84 -4.14
N ARG A 339 7.95 -3.87 -3.38
CA ARG A 339 9.22 -4.57 -3.55
C ARG A 339 9.31 -5.22 -4.93
N ALA A 340 8.27 -5.94 -5.35
CA ALA A 340 8.24 -6.57 -6.66
C ALA A 340 8.33 -5.54 -7.80
N THR A 341 7.68 -4.38 -7.65
CA THR A 341 7.76 -3.25 -8.58
C THR A 341 9.16 -2.64 -8.62
N CYS A 342 9.80 -2.46 -7.47
CA CYS A 342 11.19 -2.01 -7.39
C CYS A 342 12.14 -2.98 -8.11
N ASP A 343 11.97 -4.29 -7.89
CA ASP A 343 12.80 -5.32 -8.53
C ASP A 343 12.66 -5.27 -10.07
N ARG A 344 11.44 -5.11 -10.58
CA ARG A 344 11.16 -5.00 -12.03
C ARG A 344 11.73 -3.72 -12.65
N LEU A 345 11.65 -2.58 -11.95
CA LEU A 345 12.27 -1.33 -12.40
C LEU A 345 13.81 -1.39 -12.35
N LEU A 346 14.37 -2.02 -11.33
CA LEU A 346 15.81 -2.22 -11.20
C LEU A 346 16.34 -3.15 -12.28
N SER A 347 15.64 -4.26 -12.58
CA SER A 347 16.04 -5.18 -13.65
C SER A 347 15.98 -4.50 -15.02
N PHE A 348 14.93 -3.70 -15.29
CA PHE A 348 14.83 -2.91 -16.52
C PHE A 348 15.98 -1.90 -16.66
N ARG A 349 16.30 -1.15 -15.60
CA ARG A 349 17.43 -0.22 -15.61
C ARG A 349 18.77 -0.92 -15.76
N GLN A 350 18.92 -2.12 -15.19
CA GLN A 350 20.13 -2.91 -15.33
C GLN A 350 20.29 -3.38 -16.77
N ALA A 351 19.24 -3.90 -17.40
CA ALA A 351 19.26 -4.31 -18.80
C ALA A 351 19.63 -3.16 -19.75
N LEU A 352 19.10 -1.96 -19.50
CA LEU A 352 19.51 -0.74 -20.21
C LEU A 352 21.01 -0.43 -20.01
N THR A 353 21.50 -0.53 -18.78
CA THR A 353 22.91 -0.24 -18.46
C THR A 353 23.86 -1.25 -19.07
N ASP A 354 23.49 -2.53 -19.05
CA ASP A 354 24.29 -3.62 -19.62
C ASP A 354 24.38 -3.48 -21.14
N HIS A 355 23.32 -3.03 -21.80
CA HIS A 355 23.33 -2.71 -23.23
C HIS A 355 24.14 -1.44 -23.53
N GLU A 356 23.97 -0.35 -22.76
CA GLU A 356 24.75 0.88 -22.92
C GLU A 356 26.26 0.66 -22.73
N ALA A 357 26.66 -0.34 -21.93
CA ALA A 357 28.05 -0.73 -21.74
C ALA A 357 28.62 -1.55 -22.91
N GLN A 358 27.78 -2.10 -23.80
CA GLN A 358 28.23 -2.79 -25.00
C GLN A 358 28.64 -1.75 -26.04
N GLN A 359 29.90 -1.83 -26.51
CA GLN A 359 30.34 -0.97 -27.61
C GLN A 359 29.54 -1.30 -28.87
N PRO A 360 29.09 -0.29 -29.64
CA PRO A 360 28.39 -0.54 -30.88
C PRO A 360 29.31 -1.32 -31.83
N ALA A 361 28.81 -2.44 -32.35
CA ALA A 361 29.56 -3.25 -33.32
C ALA A 361 29.89 -2.49 -34.61
N ILE A 362 29.14 -1.41 -34.90
CA ILE A 362 29.35 -0.53 -36.04
C ILE A 362 29.32 0.92 -35.53
N GLU A 363 30.48 1.59 -35.61
CA GLU A 363 30.57 3.03 -35.39
C GLU A 363 30.13 3.77 -36.66
N ARG A 364 29.18 4.70 -36.54
CA ARG A 364 28.73 5.54 -37.66
C ARG A 364 29.27 6.95 -37.46
N VAL A 365 30.14 7.38 -38.37
CA VAL A 365 30.66 8.75 -38.41
C VAL A 365 30.03 9.44 -39.62
N HIS A 366 29.31 10.53 -39.39
CA HIS A 366 28.79 11.36 -40.48
C HIS A 366 29.90 12.32 -40.96
N ALA A 367 30.42 12.09 -42.16
CA ALA A 367 31.38 12.96 -42.85
C ALA A 367 31.05 12.98 -44.35
N ASP A 368 30.80 14.18 -44.90
CA ASP A 368 30.49 14.46 -46.31
C ASP A 368 29.31 13.65 -46.91
N ASP A 369 29.06 13.79 -48.22
CA ASP A 369 27.98 13.13 -48.99
C ASP A 369 28.34 11.71 -49.48
N ALA A 370 29.30 11.03 -48.83
CA ALA A 370 29.79 9.71 -49.25
C ALA A 370 29.59 8.63 -48.17
N LEU A 371 29.27 7.41 -48.59
CA LEU A 371 29.18 6.22 -47.72
C LEU A 371 30.48 5.41 -47.84
N ASP A 372 31.28 5.38 -46.78
CA ASP A 372 32.48 4.54 -46.66
C ASP A 372 32.27 3.46 -45.60
N LEU A 373 32.64 2.21 -45.91
CA LEU A 373 32.49 1.04 -45.05
C LEU A 373 33.87 0.43 -44.80
N ARG A 374 34.35 0.49 -43.55
CA ARG A 374 35.67 -0.03 -43.15
C ARG A 374 35.55 -1.15 -42.13
N ASN A 375 36.44 -2.13 -42.22
CA ASN A 375 36.62 -3.20 -41.20
C ASN A 375 35.37 -4.00 -40.86
N LEU A 376 34.47 -4.24 -41.82
CA LEU A 376 33.35 -5.18 -41.64
C LEU A 376 33.84 -6.62 -41.84
N GLY A 377 33.63 -7.47 -40.84
CA GLY A 377 33.77 -8.92 -40.95
C GLY A 377 32.42 -9.57 -41.27
N LEU A 378 32.45 -10.63 -42.09
CA LEU A 378 31.27 -11.45 -42.42
C LEU A 378 30.85 -12.39 -41.29
#